data_AF-A0A2M7R8A8-F1
#
_entry.id   AF-A0A2M7R8A8-F1
#
_cell.length_a   1.000
_cell.length_b   1.000
_cell.length_c   1.000
_cell.angle_alpha   90.00
_cell.angle_beta   90.00
_cell.angle_gamma   90.00
#
_symmetry.space_group_name_H-M   'P 1'
#
loop_
_entity.id
_entity.type
_entity.pdbx_description
1 polymer ?
#
loop_
_entity_poly.entity_id
_entity_poly.type
_entity_poly.pdbx_seq_one_letter_code
_entity_poly.pdbx_strand_id
1 'polypeptide(L)'
;MITQTDFLNDFLITIPLFIWVLFVMKYLSRWVYNLAVKKGYPPDSATYFGRKIIHIFASGITALLVPFLFKTPILPFLSALILAI
;
A
#
# COMPACT_ATOMS: atom_id res chain seq x y z
N MET A 1 -21.65 -8.11 -17.05
CA MET A 1 -21.66 -9.28 -16.14
C MET A 1 -20.22 -9.59 -15.80
N ILE A 2 -19.89 -9.81 -14.52
CA ILE A 2 -18.53 -10.19 -14.11
C ILE A 2 -18.25 -11.61 -14.61
N THR A 3 -17.09 -11.81 -15.21
CA THR A 3 -16.65 -13.04 -15.85
C THR A 3 -15.43 -13.64 -15.13
N GLN A 4 -15.09 -14.90 -15.43
CA GLN A 4 -13.89 -15.54 -14.89
C GLN A 4 -12.61 -14.82 -15.31
N THR A 5 -12.59 -14.24 -16.51
CA THR A 5 -11.44 -13.46 -17.00
C THR A 5 -11.25 -12.16 -16.23
N ASP A 6 -12.32 -11.56 -15.72
CA ASP A 6 -12.23 -10.37 -14.86
C ASP A 6 -11.51 -10.69 -13.54
N PHE A 7 -11.83 -11.83 -12.93
CA PHE A 7 -11.13 -12.29 -11.72
C PHE A 7 -9.66 -12.60 -11.97
N LEU A 8 -9.34 -13.20 -13.12
CA LEU A 8 -7.97 -13.53 -13.50
C LEU A 8 -7.14 -12.24 -13.71
N ASN A 9 -7.72 -11.24 -14.37
CA ASN A 9 -7.11 -9.92 -14.52
C ASN A 9 -6.91 -9.22 -13.17
N ASP A 10 -7.93 -9.18 -12.32
CA ASP A 10 -7.85 -8.57 -10.99
C ASP A 10 -6.75 -9.25 -10.15
N PHE A 11 -6.58 -10.57 -10.27
CA PHE A 11 -5.53 -11.31 -9.58
C PHE A 11 -4.12 -10.91 -10.05
N LEU A 12 -3.92 -10.82 -11.37
CA LEU A 12 -2.66 -10.37 -11.97
C LEU A 12 -2.29 -8.93 -11.57
N ILE A 13 -3.29 -8.08 -11.33
CA ILE A 13 -3.09 -6.70 -10.84
C ILE A 13 -2.83 -6.67 -9.33
N THR A 14 -3.52 -7.54 -8.56
CA THR A 14 -3.39 -7.61 -7.09
C THR A 14 -1.97 -7.93 -6.67
N ILE A 15 -1.32 -8.92 -7.30
CA ILE A 15 0.03 -9.37 -6.92
C ILE A 15 1.05 -8.21 -6.87
N PRO A 16 1.30 -7.47 -7.97
CA PRO A 16 2.29 -6.39 -7.96
C PRO A 16 1.87 -5.25 -7.02
N LEU A 17 0.57 -4.93 -6.93
CA LEU A 17 0.09 -3.86 -6.06
C LEU A 17 0.24 -4.23 -4.56
N PHE A 18 0.03 -5.50 -4.21
CA PHE A 18 0.23 -6.02 -2.86
C PHE A 18 1.71 -6.04 -2.49
N ILE A 19 2.58 -6.48 -3.40
CA ILE A 19 4.04 -6.42 -3.23
C ILE A 19 4.48 -4.96 -3.02
N TRP A 20 3.94 -4.02 -3.80
CA TRP A 20 4.18 -2.59 -3.62
C TRP A 20 3.81 -2.10 -2.22
N VAL A 21 2.62 -2.44 -1.73
CA VAL A 21 2.17 -2.05 -0.38
C VAL A 21 3.10 -2.62 0.69
N LEU A 22 3.48 -3.90 0.60
CA LEU A 22 4.44 -4.52 1.52
C LEU A 22 5.81 -3.84 1.46
N PHE A 23 6.26 -3.46 0.26
CA PHE A 23 7.51 -2.73 0.08
C PHE A 23 7.47 -1.37 0.79
N VAL A 24 6.41 -0.59 0.57
CA VAL A 24 6.23 0.72 1.20
C VAL A 24 6.20 0.57 2.73
N MET A 25 5.43 -0.40 3.23
CA MET A 25 5.26 -0.64 4.65
C MET A 25 6.57 -1.05 5.34
N LYS A 26 7.31 -2.02 4.79
CA LYS A 26 8.48 -2.61 5.47
C LYS A 26 9.78 -1.86 5.22
N TYR A 27 9.97 -1.35 4.00
CA TYR A 27 11.25 -0.80 3.58
C TYR A 27 11.22 0.73 3.46
N LEU A 28 10.27 1.28 2.69
CA LEU A 28 10.25 2.73 2.42
C LEU A 28 9.97 3.54 3.70
N SER A 29 8.99 3.12 4.50
CA SER A 29 8.65 3.78 5.76
C SER A 29 9.84 3.83 6.73
N ARG A 30 10.56 2.70 6.85
CA ARG A 30 11.73 2.56 7.72
C ARG A 30 12.92 3.36 7.19
N TRP A 31 13.10 3.41 5.88
CA TRP A 31 14.11 4.26 5.27
C TRP A 31 13.86 5.74 5.59
N VAL A 32 12.61 6.21 5.45
CA VAL A 32 12.25 7.60 5.81
C VAL A 32 12.41 7.88 7.30
N TYR A 33 12.01 6.94 8.16
CA TYR A 33 12.26 7.04 9.60
C TYR A 33 13.75 7.24 9.90
N ASN A 34 14.61 6.36 9.36
CA ASN A 34 16.06 6.42 9.58
C ASN A 34 16.66 7.71 9.04
N LEU A 35 16.18 8.20 7.90
CA LEU A 35 16.60 9.46 7.31
C LEU A 35 16.23 10.65 8.21
N ALA A 36 15.04 10.65 8.79
CA ALA A 36 14.62 11.68 9.73
C ALA A 36 15.46 11.68 11.01
N VAL A 37 15.71 10.51 11.60
CA VAL A 37 16.59 10.40 12.78
C VAL A 37 18.02 10.88 12.45
N LYS A 38 18.57 10.49 11.29
CA LYS A 38 19.89 10.98 10.84
C LYS A 38 19.96 12.50 10.64
N LYS A 39 18.82 13.14 10.36
CA LYS A 39 18.69 14.60 10.25
C LYS A 39 18.45 15.30 11.59
N GLY A 40 18.45 14.57 12.71
CA GLY A 40 18.28 15.12 14.06
C GLY A 40 16.83 15.31 14.50
N TYR A 41 15.85 14.76 13.78
CA TYR A 41 14.46 14.82 14.21
C TYR A 41 14.22 13.91 15.42
N PRO A 42 13.34 14.30 16.37
CA PRO A 42 12.94 13.43 17.48
C PRO A 42 12.31 12.12 16.99
N PRO A 43 12.48 11.00 17.72
CA PRO A 43 11.92 9.69 17.33
C PRO A 43 10.41 9.72 17.03
N ASP A 44 9.63 10.50 17.77
CA ASP A 44 8.19 10.63 17.54
C ASP A 44 7.87 11.27 16.18
N SER A 45 8.63 12.30 15.81
CA SER A 45 8.51 12.97 14.51
C SER A 45 8.97 12.04 13.37
N ALA A 46 10.06 11.30 13.56
CA ALA A 46 10.52 10.32 12.59
C ALA A 46 9.48 9.20 12.37
N THR A 47 8.85 8.72 13.44
CA THR A 47 7.76 7.72 13.37
C THR A 47 6.55 8.30 12.65
N TYR A 48 6.21 9.56 12.92
CA TYR A 48 5.14 10.27 12.21
C TYR A 48 5.39 10.36 10.70
N PHE A 49 6.61 10.66 10.27
CA PHE A 49 6.96 10.67 8.85
C PHE A 49 6.85 9.28 8.23
N GLY A 50 7.34 8.23 8.92
CA GLY A 50 7.16 6.85 8.48
C GLY A 50 5.68 6.49 8.25
N ARG A 51 4.79 6.88 9.17
CA ARG A 51 3.34 6.68 9.02
C ARG A 51 2.74 7.46 7.84
N LYS A 52 3.16 8.71 7.62
CA LYS A 52 2.70 9.49 6.45
C LYS A 52 3.09 8.84 5.13
N ILE A 53 4.30 8.27 5.06
CA ILE A 53 4.75 7.56 3.86
C ILE A 53 3.87 6.35 3.58
N ILE A 54 3.53 5.56 4.59
CA ILE A 54 2.59 4.45 4.43
C ILE A 54 1.22 4.97 3.96
N HIS A 55 0.68 5.99 4.62
CA HIS A 55 -0.65 6.50 4.26
C HIS A 55 -0.72 7.06 2.84
N ILE A 56 0.31 7.77 2.38
CA ILE A 56 0.34 8.36 1.03
C ILE A 56 0.63 7.29 -0.03
N PHE A 57 1.72 6.52 0.14
CA PHE A 57 2.21 5.64 -0.92
C PHE A 57 1.59 4.23 -0.91
N ALA A 58 1.27 3.69 0.26
CA ALA A 58 0.58 2.41 0.36
C ALA A 58 -0.93 2.60 0.22
N SER A 59 -1.57 3.40 1.08
CA SER A 59 -3.03 3.54 1.05
C SER A 59 -3.52 4.54 0.00
N GLY A 60 -2.91 5.72 -0.10
CA GLY A 60 -3.36 6.80 -0.97
C GLY A 60 -3.24 6.45 -2.45
N ILE A 61 -2.05 6.08 -2.91
CA ILE A 61 -1.82 5.70 -4.31
C ILE A 61 -2.70 4.50 -4.69
N THR A 62 -2.78 3.46 -3.85
CA THR A 62 -3.61 2.30 -4.20
C THR A 62 -5.09 2.64 -4.24
N ALA A 63 -5.62 3.42 -3.29
CA ALA A 63 -7.00 3.86 -3.30
C ALA A 63 -7.35 4.69 -4.55
N LEU A 64 -6.41 5.51 -5.04
CA LEU A 64 -6.58 6.25 -6.29
C LEU A 64 -6.59 5.33 -7.52
N LEU A 65 -5.79 4.25 -7.52
CA LEU A 65 -5.67 3.34 -8.65
C LEU A 65 -6.79 2.30 -8.73
N VAL A 66 -7.36 1.89 -7.60
CA VAL A 66 -8.35 0.80 -7.52
C VAL A 66 -9.53 0.98 -8.48
N PRO A 67 -10.19 2.15 -8.58
CA PRO A 67 -11.33 2.35 -9.48
C PRO A 67 -10.99 2.18 -10.97
N PHE A 68 -9.72 2.33 -11.34
CA PHE A 68 -9.27 2.27 -12.74
C PHE A 68 -8.69 0.91 -13.11
N LEU A 69 -8.08 0.21 -12.15
CA LEU A 69 -7.38 -1.05 -12.41
C LEU A 69 -8.27 -2.28 -12.20
N PHE A 70 -9.20 -2.24 -11.24
CA PHE A 70 -9.98 -3.42 -10.86
C PHE A 70 -11.37 -3.44 -11.49
N LYS A 71 -11.79 -4.62 -11.95
CA LYS A 71 -13.14 -4.86 -12.45
C LYS A 71 -14.10 -5.24 -11.32
N THR A 72 -13.59 -5.84 -10.25
CA THR A 72 -14.37 -6.25 -9.09
C THR A 72 -13.80 -5.66 -7.79
N PRO A 73 -14.65 -5.39 -6.78
CA PRO A 73 -14.18 -4.87 -5.49
C PRO A 73 -13.61 -5.96 -4.57
N ILE A 74 -13.71 -7.25 -4.95
CA ILE A 74 -13.47 -8.39 -4.05
C ILE A 74 -11.99 -8.49 -3.66
N LEU A 75 -11.06 -8.48 -4.63
CA LEU A 75 -9.63 -8.60 -4.34
C LEU A 75 -9.03 -7.38 -3.63
N PRO A 76 -9.39 -6.12 -4.00
CA PRO A 76 -9.00 -4.95 -3.22
C PRO A 76 -9.50 -5.02 -1.76
N PHE A 77 -10.75 -5.44 -1.56
CA PHE A 77 -11.35 -5.57 -0.23
C PHE A 77 -10.64 -6.63 0.64
N LEU A 78 -10.42 -7.83 0.08
CA LEU A 78 -9.71 -8.90 0.81
C LEU A 78 -8.26 -8.51 1.13
N SER A 79 -7.58 -7.84 0.20
CA SER A 79 -6.21 -7.34 0.42
C SER A 79 -6.16 -6.35 1.59
N ALA A 80 -7.12 -5.42 1.67
CA ALA A 80 -7.22 -4.47 2.77
C ALA A 80 -7.48 -5.17 4.11
N LEU A 81 -8.34 -6.19 4.15
CA LEU A 81 -8.57 -6.99 5.35
C LEU A 81 -7.32 -7.73 5.82
N ILE A 82 -6.58 -8.34 4.89
CA ILE A 82 -5.34 -9.07 5.22
C ILE A 82 -4.29 -8.13 5.82
N LEU A 83 -4.18 -6.91 5.31
CA LEU A 83 -3.21 -5.92 5.77
C LEU A 83 -3.63 -5.18 7.05
N ALA A 84 -4.90 -5.28 7.46
CA ALA A 84 -5.42 -4.64 8.65
C ALA A 84 -5.11 -5.41 9.94
N ILE A 85 -4.69 -6.68 9.82
CA ILE A 85 -4.29 -7.56 10.93
C ILE A 85 -2.79 -7.40 11.18
#